data_AF-A0A7X9C184-F1
#
_entry.id   AF-A0A7X9C184-F1
#
_cell.length_a   1.000
_cell.length_b   1.000
_cell.length_c   1.000
_cell.angle_alpha   90.00
_cell.angle_beta   90.00
_cell.angle_gamma   90.00
#
_symmetry.space_group_name_H-M   'P 1'
#
loop_
_entity.id
_entity.type
_entity.pdbx_description
1 polymer ?
#
loop_
_entity_poly.entity_id
_entity_poly.type
_entity_poly.pdbx_seq_one_letter_code
_entity_poly.pdbx_strand_id
1 'polypeptide(L)'
;MKEVPFDSEILYVYKLYYFLSFLAFFTLLSIILGWRFGLIVGLIIFILGFLTSYLMMTLKKSFSPPDKKLTAQRMAKEITKDLNPLAISRFASQLYFYFNEPEQAISLLRKYQYTNDSILCATLADFFLREGLPHQGLKVIHQNPQKNSDPLLLMVLGRTYQQLEKLEKAIIYYRKSLLIARKKGYPHNGANKLTKTFLALSYRASTYHSLGDCYSLLKNHSLAKKHYILGNLLFFDLSLWKNHKISNPYSPHSYTKSL
;
A
#
# COMPACT_ATOMS: atom_id res chain seq x y z
N MET A 1 5.89 21.57 -5.99
CA MET A 1 5.53 20.23 -6.51
C MET A 1 4.27 19.79 -5.78
N LYS A 2 3.17 19.47 -6.48
CA LYS A 2 1.97 18.90 -5.84
C LYS A 2 2.36 17.53 -5.26
N GLU A 3 2.07 17.29 -3.98
CA GLU A 3 2.33 16.00 -3.34
C GLU A 3 1.44 14.94 -4.01
N VAL A 4 2.06 13.85 -4.46
CA VAL A 4 1.33 12.73 -5.05
C VAL A 4 0.84 11.86 -3.89
N PRO A 5 -0.48 11.59 -3.77
CA PRO A 5 -0.98 10.74 -2.71
C PRO A 5 -0.52 9.29 -2.96
N PHE A 6 0.44 8.83 -2.17
CA PHE A 6 0.81 7.41 -2.15
C PHE A 6 -0.32 6.60 -1.53
N ASP A 7 -0.46 5.36 -2.00
CA ASP A 7 -1.27 4.37 -1.29
C ASP A 7 -0.75 4.22 0.12
N SER A 8 -1.67 4.09 1.07
CA SER A 8 -1.31 3.82 2.46
C SER A 8 -0.38 2.60 2.59
N GLU A 9 -0.55 1.63 1.70
CA GLU A 9 0.21 0.40 1.62
C GLU A 9 1.64 0.63 1.16
N ILE A 10 1.79 1.36 0.05
CA ILE A 10 3.09 1.67 -0.54
C ILE A 10 3.85 2.65 0.36
N LEU A 11 3.15 3.64 0.90
CA LEU A 11 3.69 4.62 1.84
C LEU A 11 4.28 3.92 3.07
N TYR A 12 3.58 2.93 3.63
CA TYR A 12 4.09 2.17 4.78
C TYR A 12 5.37 1.41 4.44
N VAL A 13 5.44 0.78 3.27
CA VAL A 13 6.66 0.08 2.82
C VAL A 13 7.84 1.06 2.70
N TYR A 14 7.62 2.24 2.11
CA TYR A 14 8.67 3.27 2.01
C TYR A 14 9.12 3.78 3.37
N LYS A 15 8.18 4.00 4.30
CA LYS A 15 8.49 4.40 5.68
C LYS A 15 9.35 3.37 6.40
N LEU A 16 9.04 2.08 6.25
CA LEU A 16 9.86 1.02 6.84
C LEU A 16 11.26 0.97 6.24
N TYR A 17 11.40 1.11 4.91
CA TYR A 17 12.73 1.18 4.30
C TYR A 17 13.53 2.39 4.78
N TYR A 18 12.87 3.54 4.90
CA TYR A 18 13.47 4.75 5.43
C TYR A 18 13.97 4.52 6.87
N PHE A 19 13.13 3.97 7.74
CA PHE A 19 13.49 3.60 9.11
C PHE A 19 14.69 2.63 9.16
N LEU A 20 14.64 1.55 8.38
CA LEU A 20 15.71 0.54 8.35
C LEU A 20 17.03 1.11 7.84
N SER A 21 17.00 2.02 6.87
CA SER A 21 18.21 2.66 6.34
C SER A 21 18.90 3.52 7.41
N PHE A 22 18.13 4.33 8.15
CA PHE A 22 18.69 5.12 9.25
C PHE A 22 19.16 4.25 10.41
N LEU A 23 18.38 3.21 10.76
CA LEU A 23 18.76 2.28 11.79
C LEU A 23 20.09 1.57 11.46
N ALA A 24 20.30 1.17 10.20
CA ALA A 24 21.54 0.56 9.75
C ALA A 24 22.75 1.51 9.85
N PHE A 25 22.55 2.81 9.60
CA PHE A 25 23.61 3.79 9.81
C PHE A 25 23.98 3.93 11.29
N PHE A 26 22.97 4.03 12.17
CA PHE A 26 23.21 4.15 13.61
C PHE A 26 23.74 2.87 14.25
N THR A 27 23.40 1.69 13.74
CA THR A 27 23.98 0.42 14.22
C THR A 27 25.48 0.35 13.92
N LEU A 28 25.89 0.72 12.70
CA LEU A 28 27.31 0.78 12.34
C LEU A 28 28.06 1.79 13.21
N LEU A 29 27.50 2.99 13.40
CA LEU A 29 28.08 4.01 14.26
C LEU A 29 28.20 3.55 15.72
N SER A 30 27.17 2.88 16.23
CA SER A 30 27.16 2.29 17.58
C SER A 30 28.24 1.24 17.76
N ILE A 31 28.46 0.36 16.77
CA ILE A 31 29.51 -0.66 16.83
C ILE A 31 30.90 -0.01 16.85
N ILE A 32 31.14 0.98 15.99
CA ILE A 32 32.43 1.69 15.91
C ILE A 32 32.73 2.40 17.24
N LEU A 33 31.76 3.14 17.77
CA LEU A 33 31.92 3.90 19.01
C LEU A 33 31.94 2.99 20.24
N GLY A 34 31.19 1.89 20.21
CA GLY A 34 31.23 0.85 21.26
C GLY A 34 32.58 0.15 21.33
N TRP A 35 33.20 -0.13 20.19
CA TRP A 35 34.55 -0.69 20.13
C TRP A 35 35.61 0.30 20.64
N ARG A 36 35.47 1.59 20.31
CA ARG A 36 36.46 2.63 20.66
C ARG A 36 36.34 3.15 22.10
N PHE A 37 35.12 3.32 22.59
CA PHE A 37 34.81 4.04 23.84
C PHE A 37 34.07 3.17 24.88
N GLY A 38 33.86 1.89 24.58
CA GLY A 38 33.22 0.94 25.47
C GLY A 38 31.73 0.69 25.16
N LEU A 39 31.25 -0.49 25.59
CA LEU A 39 29.92 -1.00 25.23
C LEU A 39 28.76 -0.10 25.67
N ILE A 40 28.87 0.56 26.83
CA ILE A 40 27.82 1.46 27.36
C ILE A 40 27.58 2.63 26.39
N VAL A 41 28.66 3.23 25.88
CA VAL A 41 28.58 4.34 24.93
C VAL A 41 27.92 3.86 23.64
N GLY A 42 28.35 2.71 23.12
CA GLY A 42 27.74 2.07 21.96
C GLY A 42 26.23 1.85 22.12
N LEU A 43 25.79 1.30 23.25
CA LEU A 43 24.37 1.05 23.55
C LEU A 43 23.54 2.35 23.62
N ILE A 44 24.06 3.41 24.25
CA ILE A 44 23.39 4.72 24.30
C ILE A 44 23.17 5.27 22.89
N ILE A 45 24.20 5.22 22.04
CA ILE A 45 24.12 5.69 20.64
C ILE A 45 23.12 4.86 19.84
N PHE A 46 23.08 3.54 20.06
CA PHE A 46 22.10 2.69 19.40
C PHE A 46 20.67 3.03 19.80
N ILE A 47 20.40 3.22 21.10
CA ILE A 47 19.06 3.60 21.60
C ILE A 47 18.64 4.96 21.04
N LEU A 48 19.54 5.95 21.08
CA LEU A 48 19.26 7.29 20.55
C LEU A 48 19.05 7.23 19.03
N GLY A 49 19.88 6.47 18.31
CA GLY A 49 19.76 6.24 16.88
C GLY A 49 18.44 5.55 16.49
N PHE A 50 17.99 4.58 17.28
CA PHE A 50 16.71 3.92 17.09
C PHE A 50 15.54 4.91 17.27
N LEU A 51 15.54 5.69 18.34
CA LEU A 51 14.49 6.68 18.64
C LEU A 51 14.42 7.78 17.57
N THR A 52 15.58 8.31 17.15
CA THR A 52 15.66 9.33 16.10
C THR A 52 15.19 8.78 14.74
N SER A 53 15.59 7.55 14.38
CA SER A 53 15.12 6.88 13.16
C SER A 53 13.61 6.70 13.16
N TYR A 54 13.04 6.30 14.31
CA TYR A 54 11.60 6.14 14.48
C TYR A 54 10.86 7.47 14.35
N LEU A 55 11.32 8.52 15.04
CA LEU A 55 10.73 9.86 14.96
C LEU A 55 10.76 10.39 13.52
N MET A 56 11.90 10.27 12.84
CA MET A 56 12.03 10.71 11.45
C MET A 56 11.09 9.94 10.50
N MET A 57 10.87 8.64 10.73
CA MET A 57 9.89 7.86 9.97
C MET A 57 8.46 8.38 10.18
N THR A 58 8.05 8.62 11.43
CA THR A 58 6.67 9.06 11.77
C THR A 58 6.37 10.47 11.26
N LEU A 59 7.37 11.37 11.28
CA LEU A 59 7.23 12.75 10.81
C LEU A 59 7.17 12.85 9.27
N LYS A 60 7.71 11.86 8.56
CA LYS A 60 7.73 11.85 7.09
C LYS A 60 6.34 11.53 6.53
N LYS A 61 5.59 12.56 6.10
CA LYS A 61 4.23 12.37 5.56
C LYS A 61 4.20 11.94 4.09
N SER A 62 5.14 12.42 3.29
CA SER A 62 5.21 12.19 1.85
C SER A 62 6.64 11.85 1.45
N PHE A 63 6.79 11.08 0.37
CA PHE A 63 8.07 10.87 -0.29
C PHE A 63 8.05 11.66 -1.60
N SER A 64 9.12 12.38 -1.90
CA SER A 64 9.20 13.04 -3.21
C SER A 64 9.19 11.96 -4.29
N PRO A 65 8.36 12.10 -5.34
CA PRO A 65 8.42 11.18 -6.45
C PRO A 65 9.85 11.21 -7.02
N PRO A 66 10.36 10.06 -7.46
CA PRO A 66 11.69 10.02 -8.04
C PRO A 66 11.71 10.90 -9.30
N ASP A 67 12.83 11.60 -9.53
CA ASP A 67 12.98 12.49 -10.68
C ASP A 67 12.62 11.75 -11.98
N LYS A 68 11.78 12.36 -12.84
CA LYS A 68 11.29 11.78 -14.10
C LYS A 68 12.46 11.24 -14.92
N LYS A 69 13.56 11.99 -15.00
CA LYS A 69 14.74 11.61 -15.79
C LYS A 69 15.46 10.40 -15.20
N LEU A 70 15.78 10.44 -13.90
CA LEU A 70 16.43 9.34 -13.19
C LEU A 70 15.56 8.07 -13.22
N THR A 71 14.24 8.23 -13.14
CA THR A 71 13.28 7.14 -13.14
C THR A 71 13.15 6.50 -14.51
N ALA A 72 13.09 7.29 -15.58
CA ALA A 72 13.13 6.79 -16.95
C ALA A 72 14.44 6.04 -17.23
N GLN A 73 15.58 6.52 -16.74
CA GLN A 73 16.86 5.83 -16.85
C GLN A 73 16.88 4.50 -16.09
N ARG A 74 16.36 4.47 -14.86
CA ARG A 74 16.21 3.22 -14.08
C ARG A 74 15.26 2.24 -14.76
N MET A 75 14.15 2.74 -15.32
CA MET A 75 13.21 1.94 -16.08
C MET A 75 13.87 1.35 -17.32
N ALA A 76 14.59 2.14 -18.13
CA ALA A 76 15.32 1.64 -19.29
C ALA A 76 16.31 0.55 -18.89
N LYS A 77 17.03 0.73 -17.77
CA LYS A 77 17.96 -0.27 -17.24
C LYS A 77 17.26 -1.54 -16.75
N GLU A 78 16.07 -1.43 -16.18
CA GLU A 78 15.32 -2.60 -15.72
C GLU A 78 14.62 -3.34 -16.87
N ILE A 79 14.10 -2.62 -17.86
CA ILE A 79 13.59 -3.18 -19.13
C ILE A 79 14.69 -3.98 -19.85
N THR A 80 15.94 -3.50 -19.82
CA THR A 80 17.05 -4.25 -20.40
C THR A 80 17.42 -5.52 -19.64
N LYS A 81 16.99 -5.67 -18.38
CA LYS A 81 17.29 -6.83 -17.53
C LYS A 81 16.14 -7.83 -17.44
N ASP A 82 14.90 -7.34 -17.39
CA ASP A 82 13.70 -8.15 -17.22
C ASP A 82 12.83 -8.00 -18.47
N LEU A 83 12.87 -9.03 -19.33
CA LEU A 83 12.19 -9.02 -20.63
C LEU A 83 10.67 -9.26 -20.51
N ASN A 84 10.13 -9.43 -19.30
CA ASN A 84 8.71 -9.71 -19.12
C ASN A 84 7.85 -8.45 -19.39
N PRO A 85 7.08 -8.40 -20.50
CA PRO A 85 6.31 -7.20 -20.87
C PRO A 85 5.25 -6.82 -19.82
N LEU A 86 4.78 -7.79 -19.03
CA LEU A 86 3.81 -7.57 -17.96
C LEU A 86 4.43 -6.85 -16.75
N ALA A 87 5.66 -7.21 -16.39
CA ALA A 87 6.36 -6.54 -15.30
C ALA A 87 6.64 -5.08 -15.66
N ILE A 88 7.09 -4.85 -16.91
CA ILE A 88 7.35 -3.53 -17.46
C ILE A 88 6.07 -2.68 -17.50
N SER A 89 4.95 -3.22 -18.01
CA SER A 89 3.70 -2.46 -18.10
C SER A 89 3.12 -2.11 -16.74
N ARG A 90 3.19 -3.01 -15.74
CA ARG A 90 2.81 -2.72 -14.36
C ARG A 90 3.67 -1.60 -13.76
N PHE A 91 4.99 -1.68 -13.89
CA PHE A 91 5.88 -0.66 -13.37
C PHE A 91 5.70 0.71 -14.06
N ALA A 92 5.60 0.72 -15.38
CA ALA A 92 5.41 1.94 -16.16
C ALA A 92 4.04 2.60 -15.87
N SER A 93 2.97 1.81 -15.72
CA SER A 93 1.66 2.36 -15.38
C SER A 93 1.59 2.97 -13.98
N GLN A 94 2.26 2.36 -12.98
CA GLN A 94 2.42 2.98 -11.66
C GLN A 94 3.12 4.33 -11.77
N LEU A 95 4.14 4.44 -12.62
CA LEU A 95 4.86 5.69 -12.84
C LEU A 95 4.02 6.76 -13.56
N TYR A 96 3.29 6.39 -14.60
CA TYR A 96 2.32 7.30 -15.22
C TYR A 96 1.30 7.79 -14.20
N PHE A 97 0.78 6.89 -13.36
CA PHE A 97 -0.11 7.29 -12.28
C PHE A 97 0.57 8.28 -11.30
N TYR A 98 1.83 8.02 -10.90
CA TYR A 98 2.59 8.95 -10.05
C TYR A 98 2.89 10.30 -10.71
N PHE A 99 2.99 10.36 -12.03
CA PHE A 99 3.18 11.61 -12.77
C PHE A 99 1.87 12.33 -13.09
N ASN A 100 0.77 11.92 -12.46
CA ASN A 100 -0.58 12.46 -12.66
C ASN A 100 -1.05 12.32 -14.12
N GLU A 101 -0.73 11.17 -14.70
CA GLU A 101 -1.00 10.76 -16.08
C GLU A 101 -1.86 9.46 -16.07
N PRO A 102 -3.05 9.46 -15.42
CA PRO A 102 -3.82 8.23 -15.18
C PRO A 102 -4.37 7.60 -16.46
N GLU A 103 -4.69 8.39 -17.48
CA GLU A 103 -5.16 7.90 -18.78
C GLU A 103 -4.10 7.05 -19.49
N GLN A 104 -2.83 7.49 -19.48
CA GLN A 104 -1.73 6.70 -20.05
C GLN A 104 -1.49 5.43 -19.23
N ALA A 105 -1.59 5.50 -17.90
CA ALA A 105 -1.48 4.34 -17.02
C ALA A 105 -2.56 3.29 -17.32
N ILE A 106 -3.82 3.70 -17.40
CA ILE A 106 -4.98 2.85 -17.68
C ILE A 106 -4.89 2.28 -19.10
N SER A 107 -4.56 3.11 -20.10
CA SER A 107 -4.37 2.70 -21.49
C SER A 107 -3.29 1.62 -21.61
N LEU A 108 -2.16 1.79 -20.93
CA LEU A 108 -1.06 0.84 -20.93
C LEU A 108 -1.48 -0.51 -20.31
N LEU A 109 -2.14 -0.49 -19.15
CA LEU A 109 -2.59 -1.72 -18.49
C LEU A 109 -3.70 -2.44 -19.26
N ARG A 110 -4.59 -1.69 -19.92
CA ARG A 110 -5.70 -2.26 -20.70
C ARG A 110 -5.20 -3.17 -21.83
N LYS A 111 -4.04 -2.86 -22.42
CA LYS A 111 -3.38 -3.73 -23.44
C LYS A 111 -3.12 -5.15 -22.93
N TYR A 112 -2.94 -5.32 -21.63
CA TYR A 112 -2.60 -6.59 -20.99
C TYR A 112 -3.74 -7.17 -20.15
N GLN A 113 -4.96 -6.63 -20.26
CA GLN A 113 -6.11 -7.04 -19.45
C GLN A 113 -6.47 -8.53 -19.57
N TYR A 114 -6.20 -9.15 -20.73
CA TYR A 114 -6.51 -10.55 -21.00
C TYR A 114 -5.48 -11.55 -20.49
N THR A 115 -4.37 -11.08 -19.89
CA THR A 115 -3.30 -11.95 -19.40
C THR A 115 -3.64 -12.70 -18.11
N ASN A 116 -4.85 -12.50 -17.56
CA ASN A 116 -5.36 -13.11 -16.32
C ASN A 116 -4.48 -12.87 -15.08
N ASP A 117 -3.48 -12.00 -15.15
CA ASP A 117 -2.60 -11.65 -14.05
C ASP A 117 -3.36 -10.89 -12.96
N SER A 118 -3.42 -11.47 -11.77
CA SER A 118 -4.17 -10.89 -10.65
C SER A 118 -3.64 -9.53 -10.21
N ILE A 119 -2.33 -9.32 -10.25
CA ILE A 119 -1.70 -8.08 -9.78
C ILE A 119 -2.03 -6.96 -10.76
N LEU A 120 -1.92 -7.22 -12.06
CA LEU A 120 -2.26 -6.27 -13.11
C LEU A 120 -3.73 -5.90 -13.07
N CYS A 121 -4.59 -6.91 -12.95
CA CYS A 121 -6.04 -6.71 -12.84
C CYS A 121 -6.40 -5.90 -11.58
N ALA A 122 -5.78 -6.20 -10.43
CA ALA A 122 -5.95 -5.43 -9.20
C ALA A 122 -5.48 -3.98 -9.35
N THR A 123 -4.33 -3.76 -9.98
CA THR A 123 -3.76 -2.42 -10.20
C THR A 123 -4.66 -1.59 -11.12
N LEU A 124 -5.11 -2.17 -12.23
CA LEU A 124 -6.01 -1.51 -13.17
C LEU A 124 -7.36 -1.18 -12.50
N ALA A 125 -7.91 -2.11 -11.72
CA ALA A 125 -9.15 -1.87 -11.01
C ALA A 125 -9.00 -0.80 -9.93
N ASP A 126 -7.88 -0.77 -9.22
CA ASP A 126 -7.59 0.26 -8.21
C ASP A 126 -7.44 1.66 -8.86
N PHE A 127 -6.80 1.77 -10.03
CA PHE A 127 -6.79 3.03 -10.80
C PHE A 127 -8.20 3.49 -11.16
N PHE A 128 -9.08 2.59 -11.62
CA PHE A 128 -10.47 2.96 -11.86
C PHE A 128 -11.20 3.45 -10.60
N LEU A 129 -10.90 2.89 -9.42
CA LEU A 129 -11.50 3.36 -8.16
C LEU A 129 -11.08 4.79 -7.83
N ARG A 130 -9.80 5.11 -8.03
CA ARG A 130 -9.25 6.45 -7.78
C ARG A 130 -9.83 7.51 -8.71
N GLU A 131 -10.05 7.15 -9.97
CA GLU A 131 -10.72 8.01 -10.95
C GLU A 131 -12.24 8.11 -10.73
N GLY A 132 -12.78 7.49 -9.67
CA GLY A 132 -14.22 7.55 -9.39
C GLY A 132 -15.07 6.68 -10.31
N LEU A 133 -14.48 5.67 -10.96
CA LEU A 133 -15.11 4.78 -11.93
C LEU A 133 -15.27 3.34 -11.38
N PRO A 134 -15.96 3.12 -10.24
CA PRO A 134 -16.01 1.82 -9.58
C PRO A 134 -16.66 0.72 -10.44
N HIS A 135 -17.60 1.07 -11.33
CA HIS A 135 -18.20 0.11 -12.26
C HIS A 135 -17.19 -0.44 -13.27
N GLN A 136 -16.22 0.37 -13.72
CA GLN A 136 -15.17 -0.09 -14.63
C GLN A 136 -14.19 -1.01 -13.90
N GLY A 137 -13.79 -0.65 -12.67
CA GLY A 137 -12.98 -1.52 -11.82
C GLY A 137 -13.66 -2.88 -11.55
N LEU A 138 -14.96 -2.88 -11.28
CA LEU A 138 -15.74 -4.10 -11.09
C LEU A 138 -15.73 -5.00 -12.35
N LYS A 139 -15.91 -4.39 -13.53
CA LYS A 139 -15.91 -5.11 -14.81
C LYS A 139 -14.56 -5.80 -15.05
N VAL A 140 -13.46 -5.10 -14.79
CA VAL A 140 -12.10 -5.63 -14.92
C VAL A 140 -11.90 -6.84 -14.01
N ILE A 141 -12.28 -6.75 -12.73
CA ILE A 141 -12.10 -7.85 -11.80
C ILE A 141 -13.00 -9.03 -12.15
N HIS A 142 -14.23 -8.80 -12.62
CA HIS A 142 -15.15 -9.87 -12.97
C HIS A 142 -14.71 -10.71 -14.16
N GLN A 143 -13.92 -10.14 -15.06
CA GLN A 143 -13.34 -10.83 -16.20
C GLN A 143 -12.13 -11.70 -15.82
N ASN A 144 -11.53 -11.48 -14.66
CA ASN A 144 -10.40 -12.30 -14.21
C ASN A 144 -10.90 -13.62 -13.58
N PRO A 145 -10.40 -14.78 -14.03
CA PRO A 145 -10.81 -16.09 -13.50
C PRO A 145 -10.45 -16.29 -12.02
N GLN A 146 -9.39 -15.63 -11.53
CA GLN A 146 -8.90 -15.73 -10.15
C GLN A 146 -9.62 -14.79 -9.17
N LYS A 147 -10.66 -14.07 -9.60
CA LYS A 147 -11.40 -13.08 -8.78
C LYS A 147 -11.91 -13.60 -7.43
N ASN A 148 -12.11 -14.92 -7.30
CA ASN A 148 -12.64 -15.56 -6.10
C ASN A 148 -11.59 -16.26 -5.24
N SER A 149 -10.38 -16.43 -5.77
CA SER A 149 -9.27 -17.22 -5.20
C SER A 149 -8.05 -16.36 -4.86
N ASP A 150 -7.95 -15.15 -5.42
CA ASP A 150 -6.86 -14.21 -5.15
C ASP A 150 -7.25 -13.20 -4.05
N PRO A 151 -6.50 -13.12 -2.94
CA PRO A 151 -6.85 -12.22 -1.85
C PRO A 151 -6.69 -10.74 -2.22
N LEU A 152 -5.81 -10.38 -3.16
CA LEU A 152 -5.66 -9.00 -3.60
C LEU A 152 -6.87 -8.58 -4.43
N LEU A 153 -7.33 -9.41 -5.37
CA LEU A 153 -8.55 -9.12 -6.14
C LEU A 153 -9.78 -9.02 -5.24
N LEU A 154 -9.88 -9.88 -4.22
CA LEU A 154 -10.97 -9.82 -3.23
C LEU A 154 -10.91 -8.54 -2.38
N MET A 155 -9.71 -8.07 -2.03
CA MET A 155 -9.54 -6.80 -1.32
C MET A 155 -10.02 -5.63 -2.19
N VAL A 156 -9.62 -5.59 -3.47
CA VAL A 156 -10.06 -4.54 -4.39
C VAL A 156 -11.56 -4.62 -4.65
N LEU A 157 -12.15 -5.82 -4.80
CA LEU A 157 -13.62 -5.99 -4.85
C LEU A 157 -14.30 -5.40 -3.62
N GLY A 158 -13.74 -5.62 -2.43
CA GLY A 158 -14.24 -5.01 -1.20
C GLY A 158 -14.27 -3.49 -1.31
N ARG A 159 -13.20 -2.86 -1.80
CA ARG A 159 -13.12 -1.40 -2.02
C ARG A 159 -14.14 -0.93 -3.05
N THR A 160 -14.25 -1.66 -4.15
CA THR A 160 -15.22 -1.35 -5.21
C THR A 160 -16.64 -1.37 -4.67
N TYR A 161 -17.02 -2.38 -3.89
CA TYR A 161 -18.34 -2.44 -3.27
C TYR A 161 -18.53 -1.39 -2.17
N GLN A 162 -17.48 -1.03 -1.44
CA GLN A 162 -17.53 0.05 -0.45
C GLN A 162 -17.80 1.40 -1.13
N GLN A 163 -17.14 1.71 -2.24
CA GLN A 163 -17.36 2.93 -3.02
C GLN A 163 -18.72 2.96 -3.72
N LEU A 164 -19.30 1.79 -4.03
CA LEU A 164 -20.67 1.64 -4.51
C LEU A 164 -21.72 1.61 -3.38
N GLU A 165 -21.33 1.92 -2.13
CA GLU A 165 -22.18 1.93 -0.93
C GLU A 165 -22.83 0.58 -0.59
N LYS A 166 -22.38 -0.51 -1.20
CA LYS A 166 -22.84 -1.89 -0.93
C LYS A 166 -22.01 -2.50 0.21
N LEU A 167 -22.13 -1.90 1.40
CA LEU A 167 -21.27 -2.18 2.57
C LEU A 167 -21.28 -3.65 2.99
N GLU A 168 -22.42 -4.31 2.97
CA GLU A 168 -22.53 -5.74 3.34
C GLU A 168 -21.70 -6.62 2.39
N LYS A 169 -21.75 -6.34 1.09
CA LYS A 169 -20.93 -7.05 0.09
C LYS A 169 -19.45 -6.75 0.30
N ALA A 170 -19.10 -5.49 0.56
CA ALA A 170 -17.72 -5.08 0.84
C ALA A 170 -17.14 -5.88 2.02
N ILE A 171 -17.88 -5.99 3.12
CA ILE A 171 -17.49 -6.76 4.31
C ILE A 171 -17.24 -8.23 3.97
N ILE A 172 -18.12 -8.87 3.19
CA ILE A 172 -17.95 -10.27 2.77
C ILE A 172 -16.63 -10.45 2.00
N TYR A 173 -16.36 -9.57 1.03
CA TYR A 173 -15.16 -9.65 0.21
C TYR A 173 -13.88 -9.37 1.01
N TYR A 174 -13.89 -8.38 1.92
CA TYR A 174 -12.75 -8.13 2.81
C TYR A 174 -12.46 -9.30 3.75
N ARG A 175 -13.49 -9.88 4.37
CA ARG A 175 -13.34 -11.07 5.22
C ARG A 175 -12.76 -12.25 4.43
N LYS A 176 -13.25 -12.46 3.21
CA LYS A 176 -12.77 -13.52 2.32
C LYS A 176 -11.31 -13.29 1.90
N SER A 177 -10.94 -12.03 1.59
CA SER A 177 -9.56 -11.64 1.30
C SER A 177 -8.62 -11.99 2.47
N LEU A 178 -8.94 -11.58 3.69
CA LEU A 178 -8.13 -11.89 4.89
C LEU A 178 -8.01 -13.40 5.13
N LEU A 179 -9.10 -14.15 4.97
CA LEU A 179 -9.11 -15.59 5.15
C LEU A 179 -8.16 -16.29 4.16
N ILE A 180 -8.22 -15.92 2.89
CA ILE A 180 -7.36 -16.50 1.84
C ILE A 180 -5.92 -16.03 2.01
N ALA A 181 -5.69 -14.75 2.31
CA ALA A 181 -4.37 -14.20 2.56
C ALA A 181 -3.67 -14.85 3.77
N ARG A 182 -4.43 -15.34 4.76
CA ARG A 182 -3.89 -16.12 5.88
C ARG A 182 -3.41 -17.50 5.43
N LYS A 183 -4.10 -18.13 4.48
CA LYS A 183 -3.77 -19.47 3.98
C LYS A 183 -2.68 -19.47 2.90
N LYS A 184 -2.75 -18.53 1.95
CA LYS A 184 -1.92 -18.52 0.73
C LYS A 184 -0.96 -17.33 0.63
N GLY A 185 -1.15 -16.29 1.45
CA GLY A 185 -0.44 -15.01 1.29
C GLY A 185 -1.00 -14.16 0.14
N TYR A 186 -0.52 -12.91 0.04
CA TYR A 186 -0.84 -12.03 -1.09
C TYR A 186 0.07 -12.33 -2.30
N PRO A 187 -0.43 -12.13 -3.53
CA PRO A 187 0.41 -12.22 -4.72
C PRO A 187 1.53 -11.18 -4.66
N HIS A 188 2.69 -11.50 -5.25
CA HIS A 188 3.85 -10.62 -5.30
C HIS A 188 4.51 -10.70 -6.67
N ASN A 189 5.18 -9.62 -7.06
CA ASN A 189 5.79 -9.41 -8.37
C ASN A 189 7.30 -9.76 -8.37
N GLY A 190 7.69 -10.87 -7.73
CA GLY A 190 9.12 -11.24 -7.63
C GLY A 190 9.95 -10.37 -6.68
N ALA A 191 9.31 -9.45 -5.93
CA ALA A 191 10.00 -8.67 -4.90
C ALA A 191 10.67 -9.56 -3.84
N ASN A 192 11.73 -9.04 -3.22
CA ASN A 192 12.46 -9.76 -2.19
C ASN A 192 11.55 -10.10 -0.99
N LYS A 193 11.99 -11.08 -0.18
CA LYS A 193 11.21 -11.59 0.96
C LYS A 193 10.76 -10.47 1.91
N LEU A 194 11.61 -9.48 2.17
CA LEU A 194 11.32 -8.36 3.06
C LEU A 194 10.20 -7.46 2.51
N THR A 195 10.32 -7.04 1.24
CA THR A 195 9.28 -6.24 0.56
C THR A 195 7.96 -7.00 0.53
N LYS A 196 8.00 -8.30 0.20
CA LYS A 196 6.80 -9.16 0.20
C LYS A 196 6.14 -9.18 1.58
N THR A 197 6.91 -9.27 2.65
CA THR A 197 6.35 -9.27 4.02
C THR A 197 5.74 -7.92 4.40
N PHE A 198 6.44 -6.81 4.12
CA PHE A 198 5.92 -5.47 4.42
C PHE A 198 4.67 -5.15 3.63
N LEU A 199 4.65 -5.49 2.35
CA LEU A 199 3.50 -5.29 1.49
C LEU A 199 2.30 -6.13 1.97
N ALA A 200 2.53 -7.40 2.32
CA ALA A 200 1.47 -8.26 2.87
C ALA A 200 0.90 -7.72 4.20
N LEU A 201 1.75 -7.21 5.10
CA LEU A 201 1.30 -6.54 6.34
C LEU A 201 0.44 -5.32 6.02
N SER A 202 0.90 -4.50 5.07
CA SER A 202 0.22 -3.28 4.66
C SER A 202 -1.17 -3.56 4.05
N TYR A 203 -1.30 -4.58 3.20
CA TYR A 203 -2.59 -5.00 2.64
C TYR A 203 -3.54 -5.50 3.72
N ARG A 204 -3.05 -6.30 4.68
CA ARG A 204 -3.87 -6.77 5.81
C ARG A 204 -4.35 -5.61 6.67
N ALA A 205 -3.44 -4.68 7.00
CA ALA A 205 -3.76 -3.50 7.79
C ALA A 205 -4.82 -2.64 7.11
N SER A 206 -4.63 -2.35 5.82
CA SER A 206 -5.60 -1.61 5.00
C SER A 206 -6.95 -2.33 4.92
N THR A 207 -6.96 -3.66 4.75
CA THR A 207 -8.21 -4.44 4.73
C THR A 207 -8.94 -4.38 6.07
N TYR A 208 -8.23 -4.44 7.19
CA TYR A 208 -8.81 -4.26 8.52
C TYR A 208 -9.36 -2.85 8.73
N HIS A 209 -8.64 -1.83 8.28
CA HIS A 209 -9.12 -0.45 8.32
C HIS A 209 -10.39 -0.26 7.48
N SER A 210 -10.44 -0.80 6.26
CA SER A 210 -11.64 -0.75 5.41
C SER A 210 -12.82 -1.51 6.04
N LEU A 211 -12.58 -2.65 6.69
CA LEU A 211 -13.61 -3.33 7.48
C LEU A 211 -14.11 -2.45 8.62
N GLY A 212 -13.20 -1.78 9.33
CA GLY A 212 -13.54 -0.81 10.36
C GLY A 212 -14.42 0.31 9.82
N ASP A 213 -14.08 0.87 8.66
CA ASP A 213 -14.84 1.91 7.97
C ASP A 213 -16.25 1.41 7.60
N CYS A 214 -16.38 0.21 7.01
CA CYS A 214 -17.68 -0.37 6.70
C CYS A 214 -18.55 -0.58 7.95
N TYR A 215 -18.00 -1.11 9.04
CA TYR A 215 -18.75 -1.28 10.29
C TYR A 215 -19.12 0.04 10.95
N SER A 216 -18.26 1.05 10.84
CA SER A 216 -18.54 2.40 11.33
C SER A 216 -19.73 3.01 10.59
N LEU A 217 -19.76 2.88 9.26
CA LEU A 217 -20.88 3.34 8.42
C LEU A 217 -22.19 2.58 8.71
N LEU A 218 -22.11 1.29 9.03
CA LEU A 218 -23.26 0.48 9.49
C LEU A 218 -23.64 0.71 10.96
N LYS A 219 -23.04 1.72 11.63
CA LYS A 219 -23.26 2.04 13.06
C LYS A 219 -22.95 0.90 14.03
N ASN A 220 -22.13 -0.07 13.63
CA ASN A 220 -21.64 -1.13 14.50
C ASN A 220 -20.27 -0.74 15.11
N HIS A 221 -20.31 0.18 16.06
CA HIS A 221 -19.12 0.78 16.67
C HIS A 221 -18.19 -0.23 17.36
N SER A 222 -18.75 -1.29 17.96
CA SER A 222 -17.97 -2.33 18.62
C SER A 222 -17.08 -3.09 17.63
N LEU A 223 -17.66 -3.56 16.52
CA LEU A 223 -16.91 -4.23 15.46
C LEU A 223 -15.95 -3.27 14.74
N ALA A 224 -16.36 -2.02 14.52
CA ALA A 224 -15.50 -1.01 13.90
C ALA A 224 -14.21 -0.81 14.71
N LYS A 225 -14.33 -0.56 16.04
CA LYS A 225 -13.19 -0.39 16.94
C LYS A 225 -12.28 -1.61 16.93
N LYS A 226 -12.85 -2.82 17.00
CA LYS A 226 -12.08 -4.07 16.92
C LYS A 226 -11.23 -4.13 15.66
N HIS A 227 -11.81 -3.82 14.50
CA HIS A 227 -11.10 -3.87 13.23
C HIS A 227 -10.06 -2.75 13.07
N TYR A 228 -10.30 -1.55 13.60
CA TYR A 228 -9.26 -0.52 13.66
C TYR A 228 -8.07 -0.93 14.51
N ILE A 229 -8.30 -1.52 15.70
CA ILE A 229 -7.21 -2.02 16.56
C ILE A 229 -6.41 -3.09 15.81
N LEU A 230 -7.07 -4.06 15.18
CA LEU A 230 -6.39 -5.11 14.42
C LEU A 230 -5.56 -4.55 13.25
N GLY A 231 -6.05 -3.52 12.55
CA GLY A 231 -5.30 -2.85 11.49
C GLY A 231 -4.10 -2.06 12.04
N ASN A 232 -4.30 -1.30 13.12
CA ASN A 232 -3.26 -0.50 13.75
C ASN A 232 -2.11 -1.36 14.29
N LEU A 233 -2.41 -2.52 14.89
CA LEU A 233 -1.40 -3.46 15.39
C LEU A 233 -0.47 -4.01 14.30
N LEU A 234 -0.89 -3.95 13.03
CA LEU A 234 -0.06 -4.37 11.89
C LEU A 234 0.87 -3.26 11.38
N PHE A 235 0.59 -2.01 11.74
CA PHE A 235 1.44 -0.88 11.42
C PHE A 235 2.36 -0.55 12.59
N PHE A 236 3.66 -0.64 12.33
CA PHE A 236 4.70 -0.16 13.26
C PHE A 236 4.69 1.37 13.41
N ASP A 237 4.17 2.08 12.40
CA ASP A 237 4.07 3.53 12.38
C ASP A 237 2.73 4.01 12.97
N LEU A 238 2.80 4.65 14.14
CA LEU A 238 1.66 5.25 14.82
C LEU A 238 0.96 6.35 14.00
N SER A 239 1.67 7.02 13.08
CA SER A 239 1.07 8.06 12.25
C SER A 239 0.08 7.52 11.22
N LEU A 240 0.12 6.21 10.93
CA LEU A 240 -0.84 5.53 10.05
C LEU A 240 -2.02 4.91 10.81
N TRP A 241 -2.06 5.06 12.13
CA TRP A 241 -3.14 4.51 12.93
C TRP A 241 -4.45 5.24 12.67
N LYS A 242 -5.51 4.48 12.37
CA LYS A 242 -6.86 5.02 12.31
C LYS A 242 -7.48 4.95 13.70
N ASN A 243 -7.95 6.10 14.18
CA ASN A 243 -8.74 6.18 15.39
C ASN A 243 -10.23 6.15 15.03
N HIS A 244 -11.03 5.58 15.93
CA HIS A 244 -12.48 5.71 15.90
C HIS A 244 -12.87 7.15 16.25
N LYS A 245 -12.63 8.09 15.33
CA LYS A 245 -13.34 9.36 15.34
C LYS A 245 -14.65 9.10 14.60
N ILE A 246 -15.76 9.41 15.25
CA ILE A 246 -17.08 9.46 14.61
C ILE A 246 -16.96 10.48 13.48
N SER A 247 -16.61 10.02 12.28
CA SER A 247 -16.55 10.86 11.11
C SER A 247 -18.00 11.12 10.70
N ASN A 248 -18.40 12.38 10.77
CA ASN A 248 -19.57 12.91 10.11
C ASN A 248 -19.63 12.32 8.68
N PRO A 249 -20.75 11.78 8.20
CA PRO A 249 -20.84 11.01 6.95
C PRO A 249 -20.53 11.80 5.67
N TYR A 250 -20.15 13.08 5.79
CA TYR A 250 -19.75 13.94 4.69
C TYR A 250 -18.38 14.56 4.96
N SER A 251 -17.32 13.80 4.70
CA SER A 251 -15.98 14.34 4.45
C SER A 251 -15.47 13.73 3.14
N PRO A 252 -15.48 14.48 2.02
CA PRO A 252 -14.99 14.02 0.71
C PRO A 252 -13.46 13.92 0.62
N HIS A 253 -12.74 13.76 1.73
CA HIS A 253 -11.29 13.94 1.78
C HIS A 253 -10.43 12.68 1.67
N SER A 254 -10.90 11.66 0.95
CA SER A 254 -9.96 10.63 0.45
C SER A 254 -10.05 10.30 -1.03
N TYR A 255 -11.09 10.72 -1.77
CA TYR A 255 -11.20 10.40 -3.20
C TYR A 255 -11.96 11.44 -4.06
N THR A 256 -11.91 12.73 -3.72
CA THR A 256 -12.45 13.77 -4.62
C THR A 256 -11.61 15.05 -4.66
N LYS A 257 -11.18 15.36 -5.90
CA LYS A 257 -10.93 16.69 -6.50
C LYS A 257 -9.69 17.46 -6.05
N SER A 258 -8.63 17.37 -6.86
CA SER A 258 -7.95 18.59 -7.32
C SER A 258 -8.50 18.94 -8.71
N LEU A 259 -9.40 19.92 -8.75
CA LEU A 259 -9.42 20.86 -9.88
C LEU A 259 -8.08 21.62 -9.90
#